data_AF-A0A497HSN4-F1
#
_entry.id   AF-A0A497HSN4-F1
#
_cell.length_a   1.000
_cell.length_b   1.000
_cell.length_c   1.000
_cell.angle_alpha   90.00
_cell.angle_beta   90.00
_cell.angle_gamma   90.00
#
_symmetry.space_group_name_H-M   'P 1'
#
loop_
_entity.id
_entity.type
_entity.pdbx_description
1 polymer ?
#
loop_
_entity_poly.entity_id
_entity_poly.type
_entity_poly.pdbx_seq_one_letter_code
_entity_poly.pdbx_strand_id
1 'polypeptide(L)'
;MTELVILTGKMDSQALEGHLRRRLHRGIVVKDLQWKDEKGYFSLGITIPELVEDSERRLYRLHIPVDLTTGTLYRVGRERYRVSIENLDHAYERVRVKKDALVRRAELSLIHYSSQKFTKIAKVANGLNPIWEIIVGLWLEGELKREDVLHRKSNKEQMNRYLQFLASMGYVEVKDAKVHPGGELIKFMKKAGMSDPFSHQNAILGEVLERGYHTLKKKLRINILTPYIEMSNSYYLPSLISGEMLWLRGEQIEAQYRFLYNAGRRKPRYQFLLNLMELTEANILERKDDSFGGNREIFLPLMNVQSRILRM
;
A
#
# COMPACT_ATOMS: atom_id res chain seq x y z
N MET A 1 -25.25 -22.45 -3.96
CA MET A 1 -25.29 -22.06 -5.39
C MET A 1 -26.47 -21.14 -5.57
N THR A 2 -26.28 -20.02 -6.25
CA THR A 2 -27.39 -19.14 -6.60
C THR A 2 -27.76 -19.43 -8.04
N GLU A 3 -28.87 -20.13 -8.25
CA GLU A 3 -29.44 -20.30 -9.59
C GLU A 3 -30.21 -19.03 -9.95
N LEU A 4 -29.88 -18.47 -11.11
CA LEU A 4 -30.47 -17.24 -11.61
C LEU A 4 -30.90 -17.42 -13.06
N VAL A 5 -32.14 -17.03 -13.32
CA VAL A 5 -32.71 -16.56 -14.59
C VAL A 5 -32.70 -17.55 -15.76
N ILE A 6 -33.85 -17.67 -16.42
CA ILE A 6 -33.96 -18.24 -17.77
C ILE A 6 -33.68 -17.12 -18.76
N LEU A 7 -32.56 -17.19 -19.48
CA LEU A 7 -32.19 -16.23 -20.52
C LEU A 7 -32.73 -16.68 -21.87
N THR A 8 -33.09 -15.74 -22.76
CA THR A 8 -33.63 -16.02 -24.10
C THR A 8 -32.78 -15.40 -25.21
N GLY A 9 -32.56 -16.12 -26.30
CA GLY A 9 -31.82 -15.66 -27.50
C GLY A 9 -30.39 -16.20 -27.61
N LYS A 10 -29.64 -15.83 -28.66
CA LYS A 10 -28.25 -16.26 -28.86
C LYS A 10 -27.37 -15.77 -27.70
N MET A 11 -26.69 -16.70 -27.01
CA MET A 11 -25.92 -16.39 -25.81
C MET A 11 -24.41 -16.35 -26.10
N ASP A 12 -23.84 -15.15 -26.07
CA ASP A 12 -22.40 -14.89 -26.07
C ASP A 12 -21.99 -14.13 -24.78
N SER A 13 -20.69 -13.82 -24.64
CA SER A 13 -20.16 -13.17 -23.44
C SER A 13 -20.80 -11.81 -23.18
N GLN A 14 -21.09 -11.03 -24.22
CA GLN A 14 -21.62 -9.68 -24.11
C GLN A 14 -23.12 -9.70 -23.76
N ALA A 15 -23.87 -10.63 -24.34
CA ALA A 15 -25.27 -10.88 -24.00
C ALA A 15 -25.41 -11.36 -22.54
N LEU A 16 -24.58 -12.31 -22.13
CA LEU A 16 -24.54 -12.82 -20.75
C LEU A 16 -24.20 -11.69 -19.76
N GLU A 17 -23.16 -10.90 -20.05
CA GLU A 17 -22.78 -9.75 -19.25
C GLU A 17 -23.92 -8.73 -19.11
N GLY A 18 -24.57 -8.35 -20.22
CA GLY A 18 -25.70 -7.42 -20.21
C GLY A 18 -26.90 -7.92 -19.40
N HIS A 19 -27.13 -9.24 -19.38
CA HIS A 19 -28.16 -9.85 -18.53
C HIS A 19 -27.78 -9.84 -17.05
N LEU A 20 -26.55 -10.24 -16.71
CA LEU A 20 -26.07 -10.25 -15.34
C LEU A 20 -25.98 -8.84 -14.76
N ARG A 21 -25.58 -7.84 -15.56
CA ARG A 21 -25.58 -6.42 -15.16
C ARG A 21 -26.94 -5.90 -14.73
N ARG A 22 -27.99 -6.30 -15.44
CA ARG A 22 -29.38 -5.89 -15.16
C ARG A 22 -29.95 -6.56 -13.91
N ARG A 23 -29.48 -7.76 -13.57
CA ARG A 23 -30.05 -8.62 -12.51
C ARG A 23 -29.28 -8.58 -11.21
N LEU A 24 -27.97 -8.40 -11.27
CA LEU A 24 -27.08 -8.45 -10.11
C LEU A 24 -26.48 -7.08 -9.82
N HIS A 25 -25.60 -6.57 -10.69
CA HIS A 25 -24.94 -5.29 -10.48
C HIS A 25 -24.39 -4.70 -11.79
N ARG A 26 -24.57 -3.39 -12.00
CA ARG A 26 -24.16 -2.68 -13.24
C ARG A 26 -22.68 -2.81 -13.58
N GLY A 27 -21.84 -3.02 -12.58
CA GLY A 27 -20.39 -3.18 -12.74
C GLY A 27 -19.93 -4.57 -13.17
N ILE A 28 -20.81 -5.56 -13.33
CA ILE A 28 -20.37 -6.92 -13.67
C ILE A 28 -19.67 -6.98 -15.02
N VAL A 29 -18.64 -7.81 -15.11
CA VAL A 29 -17.92 -8.15 -16.34
C VAL A 29 -17.88 -9.67 -16.46
N VAL A 30 -18.11 -10.21 -17.65
CA VAL A 30 -17.95 -11.63 -17.94
C VAL A 30 -16.65 -11.83 -18.71
N LYS A 31 -15.80 -12.72 -18.21
CA LYS A 31 -14.51 -13.08 -18.80
C LYS A 31 -14.51 -14.56 -19.19
N ASP A 32 -13.77 -14.87 -20.24
CA ASP A 32 -13.40 -16.23 -20.62
C ASP A 32 -14.59 -17.20 -20.75
N LEU A 33 -15.70 -16.76 -21.34
CA LEU A 33 -16.83 -17.66 -21.61
C LEU A 33 -16.40 -18.72 -22.63
N GLN A 34 -16.31 -19.96 -22.18
CA GLN A 34 -15.94 -21.12 -22.99
C GLN A 34 -17.05 -22.16 -22.97
N TRP A 35 -17.40 -22.68 -24.13
CA TRP A 35 -18.41 -23.73 -24.28
C TRP A 35 -17.76 -25.11 -24.31
N LYS A 36 -18.32 -26.04 -23.54
CA LYS A 36 -18.02 -27.46 -23.59
C LYS A 36 -19.34 -28.23 -23.52
N ASP A 37 -19.66 -28.90 -24.62
CA ASP A 37 -20.95 -29.57 -24.82
C ASP A 37 -22.13 -28.59 -24.64
N GLU A 38 -23.09 -28.90 -23.76
CA GLU A 38 -24.24 -28.05 -23.46
C GLU A 38 -24.01 -27.05 -22.31
N LYS A 39 -22.76 -26.93 -21.84
CA LYS A 39 -22.38 -26.08 -20.71
C LYS A 39 -21.40 -25.00 -21.13
N GLY A 40 -21.70 -23.75 -20.80
CA GLY A 40 -20.76 -22.64 -20.85
C GLY A 40 -20.14 -22.42 -19.48
N TYR A 41 -18.82 -22.26 -19.41
CA TYR A 41 -18.10 -21.90 -18.20
C TYR A 41 -17.55 -20.49 -18.36
N PHE A 42 -17.68 -19.67 -17.33
CA PHE A 42 -17.20 -18.29 -17.38
C PHE A 42 -16.67 -17.84 -16.03
N SER A 43 -15.78 -16.85 -16.08
CA SER A 43 -15.35 -16.08 -14.92
C SER A 43 -16.17 -14.81 -14.83
N LEU A 44 -16.62 -14.47 -13.63
CA LEU A 44 -17.35 -13.25 -13.36
C LEU A 44 -16.44 -12.29 -12.59
N GLY A 45 -16.37 -11.05 -13.04
CA GLY A 45 -15.73 -9.96 -12.33
C GLY A 45 -16.72 -8.84 -12.02
N ILE A 46 -16.29 -7.91 -11.17
CA ILE A 46 -16.94 -6.63 -10.97
C ILE A 46 -15.92 -5.53 -11.25
N THR A 47 -16.41 -4.49 -11.87
CA THR A 47 -15.74 -3.22 -12.00
C THR A 47 -16.44 -2.24 -11.09
N ILE A 48 -15.70 -1.70 -10.12
CA ILE A 48 -16.21 -0.67 -9.22
C ILE A 48 -15.87 0.67 -9.87
N PRO A 49 -16.85 1.39 -10.47
CA PRO A 49 -16.60 2.71 -11.00
C PRO A 49 -16.39 3.66 -9.82
N GLU A 50 -15.17 4.17 -9.68
CA GLU A 50 -14.90 5.29 -8.79
C GLU A 50 -14.74 6.53 -9.65
N LEU A 51 -15.57 7.54 -9.41
CA LEU A 51 -15.45 8.83 -10.07
C LEU A 51 -14.45 9.66 -9.26
N VAL A 52 -13.32 9.94 -9.87
CA VAL A 52 -12.34 10.88 -9.33
C VAL A 52 -12.37 12.11 -10.21
N GLU A 53 -12.75 13.24 -9.62
CA GLU A 53 -12.60 14.55 -10.26
C GLU A 53 -11.23 15.09 -9.87
N ASP A 54 -10.41 15.55 -10.81
CA ASP A 54 -9.18 16.26 -10.46
C ASP A 54 -9.43 17.76 -10.22
N SER A 55 -8.40 18.51 -9.83
CA SER A 55 -8.48 19.95 -9.60
C SER A 55 -8.83 20.75 -10.86
N GLU A 56 -8.63 20.17 -12.04
CA GLU A 56 -9.00 20.73 -13.34
C GLU A 56 -10.42 20.33 -13.78
N ARG A 57 -11.21 19.68 -12.89
CA ARG A 57 -12.56 19.16 -13.14
C ARG A 57 -12.65 18.06 -14.18
N ARG A 58 -11.55 17.37 -14.45
CA ARG A 58 -11.55 16.17 -15.30
C ARG A 58 -12.10 15.00 -14.51
N LEU A 59 -13.10 14.33 -15.06
CA LEU A 59 -13.73 13.17 -14.44
C LEU A 59 -13.07 11.88 -14.95
N TYR A 60 -12.40 11.19 -14.03
CA TYR A 60 -11.83 9.89 -14.25
C TYR A 60 -12.78 8.82 -13.74
N ARG A 61 -13.17 7.89 -14.62
CA ARG A 61 -13.89 6.68 -14.22
C ARG A 61 -12.87 5.57 -14.00
N LEU A 62 -12.53 5.35 -12.75
CA LEU A 62 -11.63 4.27 -12.37
C LEU A 62 -12.36 2.95 -12.47
N HIS A 63 -11.75 2.00 -13.17
CA HIS A 63 -12.30 0.66 -13.34
C HIS A 63 -11.35 -0.32 -12.64
N ILE A 64 -11.69 -0.72 -11.41
CA ILE A 64 -10.93 -1.75 -10.69
C ILE A 64 -11.57 -3.11 -11.01
N PRO A 65 -10.97 -3.93 -11.90
CA PRO A 65 -11.48 -5.27 -12.15
C PRO A 65 -11.16 -6.16 -10.95
N VAL A 66 -12.18 -6.77 -10.39
CA VAL A 66 -12.04 -7.78 -9.34
C VAL A 66 -12.72 -9.05 -9.82
N ASP A 67 -11.98 -10.14 -9.96
CA ASP A 67 -12.57 -11.45 -10.22
C ASP A 67 -13.37 -11.89 -8.99
N LEU A 68 -14.66 -12.11 -9.20
CA LEU A 68 -15.64 -12.41 -8.18
C LEU A 68 -15.78 -13.90 -7.96
N THR A 69 -16.02 -14.66 -9.02
CA THR A 69 -16.36 -16.09 -8.94
C THR A 69 -16.43 -16.70 -10.33
N THR A 70 -16.63 -18.00 -10.42
CA THR A 70 -16.98 -18.70 -11.66
C THR A 70 -18.49 -18.92 -11.73
N GLY A 71 -18.98 -19.06 -12.95
CA GLY A 71 -20.35 -19.45 -13.21
C GLY A 71 -20.44 -20.50 -14.30
N THR A 72 -21.56 -21.19 -14.31
CA THR A 72 -21.92 -22.17 -15.32
C THR A 72 -23.24 -21.79 -15.97
N LEU A 73 -23.26 -21.80 -17.28
CA LEU A 73 -24.41 -21.56 -18.13
C LEU A 73 -24.89 -22.89 -18.69
N TYR A 74 -26.11 -23.30 -18.38
CA TYR A 74 -26.71 -24.54 -18.87
C TYR A 74 -27.70 -24.22 -19.98
N ARG A 75 -27.59 -24.88 -21.14
CA ARG A 75 -28.62 -24.80 -22.17
C ARG A 75 -29.82 -25.68 -21.78
N VAL A 76 -31.00 -25.10 -21.67
CA VAL A 76 -32.25 -25.79 -21.24
C VAL A 76 -33.32 -25.80 -22.36
N GLY A 77 -32.94 -25.40 -23.58
CA GLY A 77 -33.83 -25.39 -24.74
C GLY A 77 -33.20 -24.70 -25.95
N ARG A 78 -33.99 -24.55 -27.03
CA ARG A 78 -33.49 -24.01 -28.31
C ARG A 78 -32.82 -22.64 -28.18
N GLU A 79 -33.28 -21.82 -27.24
CA GLU A 79 -32.68 -20.51 -26.90
C GLU A 79 -32.83 -20.16 -25.42
N ARG A 80 -32.96 -21.15 -24.54
CA ARG A 80 -33.15 -20.93 -23.10
C ARG A 80 -31.92 -21.35 -22.33
N TYR A 81 -31.44 -20.50 -21.44
CA TYR A 81 -30.27 -20.79 -20.62
C TYR A 81 -30.53 -20.56 -19.14
N ARG A 82 -30.00 -21.44 -18.29
CA ARG A 82 -29.98 -21.26 -16.83
C ARG A 82 -28.57 -20.90 -16.40
N VAL A 83 -28.42 -19.85 -15.60
CA VAL A 83 -27.13 -19.48 -15.02
C VAL A 83 -27.06 -19.98 -13.59
N SER A 84 -25.99 -20.70 -13.25
CA SER A 84 -25.61 -20.97 -11.88
C SER A 84 -24.33 -20.22 -11.56
N ILE A 85 -24.36 -19.43 -10.49
CA ILE A 85 -23.19 -18.69 -10.01
C ILE A 85 -22.76 -19.29 -8.68
N GLU A 86 -21.46 -19.57 -8.56
CA GLU A 86 -20.90 -20.07 -7.32
C GLU A 86 -20.89 -18.97 -6.25
N ASN A 87 -21.78 -19.15 -5.26
CA ASN A 87 -21.77 -18.51 -3.95
C ASN A 87 -21.48 -16.99 -3.96
N LEU A 88 -22.50 -16.21 -4.34
CA LEU A 88 -22.47 -14.75 -4.42
C LEU A 88 -22.09 -14.08 -3.08
N ASP A 89 -22.45 -14.66 -1.94
CA ASP A 89 -22.11 -14.09 -0.64
C ASP A 89 -20.59 -14.10 -0.39
N HIS A 90 -19.90 -15.15 -0.86
CA HIS A 90 -18.43 -15.20 -0.82
C HIS A 90 -17.78 -14.28 -1.85
N ALA A 91 -18.50 -13.84 -2.89
CA ALA A 91 -17.97 -12.93 -3.88
C ALA A 91 -17.66 -11.55 -3.27
N TYR A 92 -18.53 -11.02 -2.40
CA TYR A 92 -18.28 -9.76 -1.70
C TYR A 92 -17.05 -9.82 -0.79
N GLU A 93 -16.87 -10.94 -0.07
CA GLU A 93 -15.67 -11.13 0.76
C GLU A 93 -14.40 -11.17 -0.11
N ARG A 94 -14.45 -11.83 -1.27
CA ARG A 94 -13.34 -11.83 -2.23
C ARG A 94 -13.01 -10.44 -2.78
N VAL A 95 -14.02 -9.59 -3.04
CA VAL A 95 -13.80 -8.17 -3.38
C VAL A 95 -13.06 -7.46 -2.27
N ARG A 96 -13.52 -7.60 -1.03
CA ARG A 96 -12.90 -6.95 0.13
C ARG A 96 -11.44 -7.38 0.28
N VAL A 97 -11.18 -8.70 0.23
CA VAL A 97 -9.83 -9.26 0.33
C VAL A 97 -8.93 -8.76 -0.81
N LYS A 98 -9.42 -8.75 -2.06
CA LYS A 98 -8.65 -8.22 -3.21
C LYS A 98 -8.40 -6.71 -3.07
N LYS A 99 -9.38 -5.92 -2.63
CA LYS A 99 -9.21 -4.47 -2.34
C LYS A 99 -8.15 -4.25 -1.28
N ASP A 100 -8.23 -4.96 -0.16
CA ASP A 100 -7.25 -4.84 0.93
C ASP A 100 -5.84 -5.27 0.47
N ALA A 101 -5.74 -6.31 -0.36
CA ALA A 101 -4.48 -6.74 -0.95
C ALA A 101 -3.92 -5.70 -1.93
N LEU A 102 -4.77 -5.02 -2.70
CA LEU A 102 -4.35 -3.91 -3.57
C LEU A 102 -3.80 -2.74 -2.74
N VAL A 103 -4.55 -2.32 -1.71
CA VAL A 103 -4.12 -1.24 -0.79
C VAL A 103 -2.78 -1.57 -0.16
N ARG A 104 -2.65 -2.76 0.45
CA ARG A 104 -1.40 -3.19 1.11
C ARG A 104 -0.21 -3.27 0.13
N ARG A 105 -0.43 -3.73 -1.10
CA ARG A 105 0.63 -3.78 -2.11
C ARG A 105 1.08 -2.38 -2.49
N ALA A 106 0.13 -1.46 -2.71
CA ALA A 106 0.44 -0.07 -3.00
C ALA A 106 1.21 0.60 -1.84
N GLU A 107 0.83 0.35 -0.58
CA GLU A 107 1.58 0.82 0.60
C GLU A 107 3.02 0.29 0.62
N LEU A 108 3.21 -1.02 0.42
CA LEU A 108 4.54 -1.63 0.43
C LEU A 108 5.43 -1.08 -0.69
N SER A 109 4.88 -0.92 -1.90
CA SER A 109 5.61 -0.30 -3.00
C SER A 109 5.92 1.17 -2.72
N LEU A 110 5.01 1.90 -2.11
CA LEU A 110 5.23 3.29 -1.73
C LEU A 110 6.35 3.41 -0.69
N ILE A 111 6.37 2.55 0.33
CA ILE A 111 7.47 2.47 1.31
C ILE A 111 8.78 2.19 0.58
N HIS A 112 8.82 1.20 -0.32
CA HIS A 112 10.02 0.86 -1.07
C HIS A 112 10.60 2.07 -1.85
N TYR A 113 9.76 2.82 -2.56
CA TYR A 113 10.23 3.95 -3.37
C TYR A 113 10.37 5.28 -2.60
N SER A 114 9.82 5.37 -1.39
CA SER A 114 9.75 6.64 -0.64
C SER A 114 10.35 6.57 0.76
N SER A 115 10.99 5.46 1.14
CA SER A 115 11.50 5.22 2.50
C SER A 115 12.42 6.34 2.99
N GLN A 116 13.41 6.73 2.19
CA GLN A 116 14.32 7.84 2.49
C GLN A 116 13.64 9.22 2.53
N LYS A 117 12.51 9.38 1.82
CA LYS A 117 11.73 10.62 1.85
C LYS A 117 10.91 10.67 3.15
N PHE A 118 10.33 9.55 3.58
CA PHE A 118 9.62 9.47 4.86
C PHE A 118 10.52 9.80 6.06
N THR A 119 11.81 9.49 6.03
CA THR A 119 12.73 9.84 7.13
C THR A 119 12.95 11.35 7.26
N LYS A 120 12.69 12.14 6.22
CA LYS A 120 12.79 13.61 6.26
C LYS A 120 11.63 14.25 7.04
N ILE A 121 10.55 13.52 7.29
CA ILE A 121 9.44 14.01 8.11
C ILE A 121 9.90 14.04 9.56
N ALA A 122 9.91 15.23 10.19
CA ALA A 122 10.43 15.44 11.53
C ALA A 122 9.85 14.46 12.57
N LYS A 123 8.52 14.21 12.54
CA LYS A 123 7.88 13.25 13.44
C LYS A 123 8.38 11.82 13.25
N VAL A 124 8.64 11.41 12.01
CA VAL A 124 9.18 10.09 11.68
C VAL A 124 10.63 9.98 12.14
N ALA A 125 11.47 10.96 11.83
CA ALA A 125 12.86 11.04 12.29
C ALA A 125 12.95 10.92 13.82
N ASN A 126 12.13 11.69 14.54
CA ASN A 126 12.06 11.64 16.00
C ASN A 126 11.66 10.24 16.52
N GLY A 127 10.71 9.58 15.86
CA GLY A 127 10.29 8.21 16.20
C GLY A 127 11.39 7.17 15.97
N LEU A 128 12.28 7.40 15.01
CA LEU A 128 13.41 6.53 14.69
C LEU A 128 14.70 6.89 15.43
N ASN A 129 14.74 8.02 16.14
CA ASN A 129 15.94 8.48 16.84
C ASN A 129 16.60 7.42 17.74
N PRO A 130 15.88 6.57 18.51
CA PRO A 130 16.52 5.54 19.32
C PRO A 130 17.31 4.50 18.50
N ILE A 131 16.86 4.23 17.27
CA ILE A 131 17.56 3.34 16.34
C ILE A 131 18.79 4.05 15.79
N TRP A 132 18.64 5.33 15.42
CA TRP A 132 19.74 6.16 14.92
C TRP A 132 20.86 6.34 15.95
N GLU A 133 20.52 6.59 17.22
CA GLU A 133 21.48 6.75 18.33
C GLU A 133 22.39 5.52 18.49
N ILE A 134 21.85 4.30 18.36
CA ILE A 134 22.65 3.07 18.43
C ILE A 134 23.60 2.98 17.23
N ILE A 135 23.08 3.27 16.03
CA ILE A 135 23.87 3.20 14.80
C ILE A 135 25.02 4.21 14.82
N VAL A 136 24.75 5.47 15.17
CA VAL A 136 25.78 6.52 15.21
C VAL A 136 26.79 6.28 16.34
N GLY A 137 26.36 5.77 17.50
CA GLY A 137 27.27 5.38 18.57
C GLY A 137 28.25 4.30 18.11
N LEU A 138 27.76 3.25 17.45
CA LEU A 138 28.63 2.20 16.87
C LEU A 138 29.53 2.72 15.76
N TRP A 139 29.05 3.68 14.96
CA TRP A 139 29.84 4.30 13.91
C TRP A 139 31.02 5.08 14.49
N LEU A 140 30.79 5.87 15.54
CA LEU A 140 31.77 6.76 16.14
C LEU A 140 32.74 6.03 17.08
N GLU A 141 32.25 5.09 17.88
CA GLU A 141 33.04 4.42 18.93
C GLU A 141 33.54 3.04 18.50
N GLY A 142 33.02 2.47 17.42
CA GLY A 142 33.37 1.13 16.92
C GLY A 142 32.79 -0.03 17.73
N GLU A 143 32.49 0.17 19.00
CA GLU A 143 31.74 -0.75 19.87
C GLU A 143 31.04 0.02 20.99
N LEU A 144 29.94 -0.52 21.50
CA LEU A 144 29.21 0.04 22.65
C LEU A 144 29.08 -1.03 23.73
N LYS A 145 29.10 -0.64 25.01
CA LYS A 145 28.67 -1.56 26.07
C LYS A 145 27.17 -1.78 25.97
N ARG A 146 26.74 -3.04 26.02
CA ARG A 146 25.32 -3.39 25.93
C ARG A 146 24.51 -2.75 27.06
N GLU A 147 25.08 -2.68 28.25
CA GLU A 147 24.44 -2.06 29.42
C GLU A 147 24.14 -0.58 29.18
N ASP A 148 25.10 0.18 28.64
CA ASP A 148 24.92 1.60 28.32
C ASP A 148 23.77 1.82 27.33
N VAL A 149 23.67 0.96 26.29
CA VAL A 149 22.55 1.00 25.33
C VAL A 149 21.21 0.69 25.99
N LEU A 150 21.15 -0.31 26.88
CA LEU A 150 19.92 -0.70 27.56
C LEU A 150 19.45 0.36 28.57
N HIS A 151 20.39 1.06 29.23
CA HIS A 151 20.11 2.09 30.23
C HIS A 151 19.86 3.48 29.63
N ARG A 152 20.06 3.65 28.32
CA ARG A 152 19.80 4.91 27.60
C ARG A 152 18.37 5.45 27.80
N LYS A 153 17.39 4.56 27.96
CA LYS A 153 15.99 4.89 28.25
C LYS A 153 15.49 4.13 29.47
N SER A 154 14.47 4.68 30.13
CA SER A 154 13.80 4.02 31.26
C SER A 154 13.26 2.62 30.91
N ASN A 155 12.83 2.42 29.66
CA ASN A 155 12.32 1.13 29.19
C ASN A 155 13.42 0.27 28.54
N LYS A 156 14.11 -0.54 29.37
CA LYS A 156 15.17 -1.45 28.93
C LYS A 156 14.68 -2.50 27.93
N GLU A 157 13.45 -3.01 28.09
CA GLU A 157 12.86 -4.00 27.18
C GLU A 157 12.68 -3.43 25.77
N GLN A 158 12.27 -2.16 25.66
CA GLN A 158 12.17 -1.47 24.38
C GLN A 158 13.54 -1.31 23.72
N MET A 159 14.58 -0.93 24.47
CA MET A 159 15.94 -0.83 23.95
C MET A 159 16.48 -2.19 23.49
N ASN A 160 16.22 -3.25 24.25
CA ASN A 160 16.58 -4.61 23.86
C ASN A 160 15.86 -5.05 22.57
N ARG A 161 14.58 -4.68 22.40
CA ARG A 161 13.85 -4.91 21.14
C ARG A 161 14.45 -4.15 19.96
N TYR A 162 14.94 -2.92 20.16
CA TYR A 162 15.67 -2.20 19.11
C TYR A 162 16.98 -2.90 18.72
N LEU A 163 17.76 -3.37 19.70
CA LEU A 163 18.97 -4.15 19.44
C LEU A 163 18.67 -5.45 18.67
N GLN A 164 17.67 -6.22 19.09
CA GLN A 164 17.25 -7.44 18.40
C GLN A 164 16.79 -7.15 16.96
N PHE A 165 16.06 -6.06 16.77
CA PHE A 165 15.62 -5.63 15.44
C PHE A 165 16.80 -5.25 14.54
N LEU A 166 17.71 -4.41 15.04
CA LEU A 166 18.92 -4.03 14.31
C LEU A 166 19.81 -5.24 14.00
N ALA A 167 19.90 -6.19 14.93
CA ALA A 167 20.67 -7.43 14.74
C ALA A 167 20.04 -8.29 13.65
N SER A 168 18.71 -8.43 13.64
CA SER A 168 17.99 -9.17 12.59
C SER A 168 18.15 -8.57 11.19
N MET A 169 18.51 -7.28 11.10
CA MET A 169 18.80 -6.60 9.84
C MET A 169 20.28 -6.62 9.45
N GLY A 170 21.16 -7.09 10.34
CA GLY A 170 22.61 -7.11 10.12
C GLY A 170 23.34 -5.80 10.40
N TYR A 171 22.70 -4.81 11.04
CA TYR A 171 23.34 -3.55 11.41
C TYR A 171 24.16 -3.64 12.70
N VAL A 172 23.82 -4.57 13.60
CA VAL A 172 24.54 -4.76 14.86
C VAL A 172 24.79 -6.24 15.12
N GLU A 173 25.88 -6.53 15.80
CA GLU A 173 26.19 -7.84 16.36
C GLU A 173 26.34 -7.70 17.87
N VAL A 174 25.59 -8.49 18.64
CA VAL A 174 25.73 -8.52 20.10
C VAL A 174 26.61 -9.72 20.46
N LYS A 175 27.81 -9.46 20.94
CA LYS A 175 28.77 -10.48 21.41
C LYS A 175 29.14 -10.17 22.86
N ASP A 176 29.00 -11.17 23.72
CA ASP A 176 29.21 -11.03 25.16
C ASP A 176 28.40 -9.85 25.74
N ALA A 177 29.08 -8.89 26.37
CA ALA A 177 28.51 -7.68 26.95
C ALA A 177 28.64 -6.44 26.04
N LYS A 178 29.02 -6.62 24.77
CA LYS A 178 29.26 -5.53 23.82
C LYS A 178 28.36 -5.62 22.60
N VAL A 179 28.13 -4.47 21.99
CA VAL A 179 27.45 -4.30 20.71
C VAL A 179 28.50 -3.83 19.71
N HIS A 180 28.59 -4.52 18.60
CA HIS A 180 29.52 -4.26 17.50
C HIS A 180 28.76 -3.87 16.24
N PRO A 181 29.37 -3.14 15.30
CA PRO A 181 28.79 -2.91 13.99
C PRO A 181 28.66 -4.23 13.24
N GLY A 182 27.46 -4.51 12.75
CA GLY A 182 27.21 -5.66 11.88
C GLY A 182 27.63 -5.39 10.44
N GLY A 183 27.62 -6.43 9.61
CA GLY A 183 28.07 -6.37 8.22
C GLY A 183 27.39 -5.27 7.39
N GLU A 184 26.10 -4.99 7.59
CA GLU A 184 25.41 -3.92 6.86
C GLU A 184 25.90 -2.54 7.28
N LEU A 185 26.12 -2.30 8.57
CA LEU A 185 26.66 -1.02 9.05
C LEU A 185 28.09 -0.80 8.55
N ILE A 186 28.92 -1.85 8.55
CA ILE A 186 30.29 -1.80 8.04
C ILE A 186 30.33 -1.39 6.56
N LYS A 187 29.38 -1.84 5.73
CA LYS A 187 29.29 -1.42 4.31
C LYS A 187 29.09 0.09 4.19
N PHE A 188 28.20 0.67 5.00
CA PHE A 188 27.99 2.12 5.01
C PHE A 188 29.24 2.87 5.48
N MET A 189 29.85 2.45 6.59
CA MET A 189 31.07 3.06 7.12
C MET A 189 32.20 3.06 6.08
N LYS A 190 32.37 1.96 5.33
CA LYS A 190 33.38 1.86 4.26
C LYS A 190 33.11 2.79 3.09
N LYS A 191 31.83 2.98 2.71
CA LYS A 191 31.45 3.85 1.58
C LYS A 191 31.57 5.33 1.91
N ALA A 192 31.20 5.70 3.13
CA ALA A 192 31.10 7.08 3.60
C ALA A 192 32.43 7.66 4.11
N GLY A 193 33.37 6.80 4.52
CA GLY A 193 34.44 7.21 5.42
C GLY A 193 33.93 7.39 6.85
N MET A 194 34.84 7.41 7.84
CA MET A 194 34.45 7.49 9.25
C MET A 194 33.98 8.89 9.69
N SER A 195 34.17 9.93 8.88
CA SER A 195 34.12 11.32 9.34
C SER A 195 32.73 11.97 9.42
N ASP A 196 31.70 11.41 8.76
CA ASP A 196 30.37 12.01 8.79
C ASP A 196 29.23 10.97 8.69
N PRO A 197 28.79 10.39 9.82
CA PRO A 197 27.61 9.52 9.83
C PRO A 197 26.32 10.26 9.46
N PHE A 198 26.22 11.57 9.70
CA PHE A 198 24.96 12.31 9.55
C PHE A 198 24.55 12.50 8.10
N SER A 199 25.49 12.64 7.16
CA SER A 199 25.18 12.62 5.71
C SER A 199 24.51 11.33 5.25
N HIS A 200 24.66 10.23 6.00
CA HIS A 200 24.10 8.92 5.65
C HIS A 200 22.83 8.56 6.44
N GLN A 201 22.37 9.44 7.35
CA GLN A 201 21.23 9.18 8.22
C GLN A 201 19.97 8.78 7.44
N ASN A 202 19.58 9.57 6.43
CA ASN A 202 18.37 9.28 5.64
C ASN A 202 18.49 7.99 4.82
N ALA A 203 19.68 7.67 4.33
CA ALA A 203 19.89 6.43 3.57
C ALA A 203 19.72 5.19 4.47
N ILE A 204 20.36 5.20 5.65
CA ILE A 204 20.29 4.10 6.61
C ILE A 204 18.89 3.97 7.20
N LEU A 205 18.30 5.07 7.68
CA LEU A 205 16.95 5.04 8.21
C LEU A 205 15.93 4.68 7.14
N GLY A 206 16.15 5.08 5.89
CA GLY A 206 15.33 4.68 4.75
C GLY A 206 15.38 3.17 4.54
N GLU A 207 16.57 2.57 4.53
CA GLU A 207 16.70 1.11 4.41
C GLU A 207 16.08 0.36 5.60
N VAL A 208 16.25 0.89 6.82
CA VAL A 208 15.59 0.36 8.03
C VAL A 208 14.06 0.43 7.91
N LEU A 209 13.52 1.53 7.39
CA LEU A 209 12.08 1.67 7.15
C LEU A 209 11.60 0.68 6.09
N GLU A 210 12.30 0.61 4.97
CA GLU A 210 11.93 -0.25 3.84
C GLU A 210 11.90 -1.73 4.23
N ARG A 211 12.99 -2.24 4.79
CA ARG A 211 13.13 -3.66 5.17
C ARG A 211 12.37 -4.00 6.44
N GLY A 212 12.19 -3.01 7.32
CA GLY A 212 11.75 -3.21 8.69
C GLY A 212 10.34 -2.70 9.01
N TYR A 213 9.62 -2.08 8.08
CA TYR A 213 8.34 -1.40 8.34
C TYR A 213 7.37 -2.25 9.17
N HIS A 214 7.19 -3.52 8.79
CA HIS A 214 6.27 -4.41 9.49
C HIS A 214 6.66 -4.67 10.95
N THR A 215 7.96 -4.85 11.19
CA THR A 215 8.52 -5.06 12.52
C THR A 215 8.46 -3.79 13.36
N LEU A 216 8.78 -2.64 12.76
CA LEU A 216 8.66 -1.31 13.39
C LEU A 216 7.23 -1.07 13.88
N LYS A 217 6.23 -1.33 13.02
CA LYS A 217 4.80 -1.16 13.36
C LYS A 217 4.34 -2.18 14.40
N LYS A 218 4.52 -3.48 14.16
CA LYS A 218 3.90 -4.53 14.99
C LYS A 218 4.67 -4.87 16.26
N LYS A 219 6.00 -4.98 16.19
CA LYS A 219 6.82 -5.45 17.33
C LYS A 219 7.36 -4.28 18.16
N LEU A 220 7.80 -3.21 17.49
CA LEU A 220 8.38 -2.03 18.16
C LEU A 220 7.35 -0.95 18.49
N ARG A 221 6.10 -1.10 18.01
CA ARG A 221 4.99 -0.15 18.21
C ARG A 221 5.30 1.27 17.74
N ILE A 222 6.21 1.42 16.77
CA ILE A 222 6.51 2.70 16.12
C ILE A 222 5.46 2.92 15.04
N ASN A 223 4.32 3.48 15.44
CA ASN A 223 3.17 3.71 14.57
C ASN A 223 3.18 5.10 13.91
N ILE A 224 4.15 5.97 14.23
CA ILE A 224 4.19 7.36 13.77
C ILE A 224 4.21 7.51 12.23
N LEU A 225 4.75 6.50 11.54
CA LEU A 225 4.83 6.49 10.07
C LEU A 225 3.48 6.12 9.41
N THR A 226 2.62 5.41 10.13
CA THR A 226 1.37 4.86 9.57
C THR A 226 0.49 5.92 8.91
N PRO A 227 0.20 7.07 9.56
CA PRO A 227 -0.63 8.10 8.93
C PRO A 227 -0.04 8.66 7.64
N TYR A 228 1.29 8.80 7.55
CA TYR A 228 1.95 9.34 6.36
C TYR A 228 1.85 8.37 5.19
N ILE A 229 2.11 7.07 5.41
CA ILE A 229 1.95 6.04 4.38
C ILE A 229 0.51 5.97 3.91
N GLU A 230 -0.44 5.90 4.85
CA GLU A 230 -1.86 5.78 4.52
C GLU A 230 -2.36 7.01 3.73
N MET A 231 -1.96 8.23 4.13
CA MET A 231 -2.32 9.47 3.42
C MET A 231 -1.68 9.55 2.03
N SER A 232 -0.39 9.23 1.91
CA SER A 232 0.27 9.16 0.62
C SER A 232 -0.38 8.12 -0.29
N ASN A 233 -0.73 6.94 0.22
CA ASN A 233 -1.41 5.91 -0.55
C ASN A 233 -2.84 6.33 -0.95
N SER A 234 -3.50 7.16 -0.15
CA SER A 234 -4.81 7.74 -0.50
C SER A 234 -4.74 8.71 -1.69
N TYR A 235 -3.55 9.26 -1.97
CA TYR A 235 -3.26 9.98 -3.20
C TYR A 235 -2.77 9.04 -4.31
N TYR A 236 -1.75 8.22 -4.05
CA TYR A 236 -1.09 7.44 -5.10
C TYR A 236 -1.97 6.33 -5.67
N LEU A 237 -2.80 5.67 -4.87
CA LEU A 237 -3.64 4.58 -5.36
C LEU A 237 -4.62 5.00 -6.47
N PRO A 238 -5.44 6.06 -6.33
CA PRO A 238 -6.31 6.51 -7.42
C PRO A 238 -5.53 6.98 -8.65
N SER A 239 -4.40 7.69 -8.48
CA SER A 239 -3.52 8.10 -9.59
C SER A 239 -2.89 6.90 -10.32
N LEU A 240 -2.54 5.84 -9.58
CA LEU A 240 -2.09 4.61 -10.20
C LEU A 240 -3.22 3.99 -11.02
N ILE A 241 -4.40 3.81 -10.41
CA ILE A 241 -5.54 3.20 -11.10
C ILE A 241 -5.93 3.97 -12.38
N SER A 242 -5.86 5.31 -12.38
CA SER A 242 -6.11 6.12 -13.59
C SER A 242 -5.00 6.01 -14.63
N GLY A 243 -3.78 5.65 -14.21
CA GLY A 243 -2.58 5.71 -15.03
C GLY A 243 -2.03 7.13 -15.22
N GLU A 244 -2.57 8.10 -14.49
CA GLU A 244 -2.24 9.52 -14.60
C GLU A 244 -1.91 10.12 -13.23
N MET A 245 -0.95 11.06 -13.20
CA MET A 245 -0.67 11.84 -11.99
C MET A 245 -1.77 12.88 -11.78
N LEU A 246 -2.79 12.50 -10.99
CA LEU A 246 -3.91 13.38 -10.68
C LEU A 246 -3.47 14.55 -9.78
N TRP A 247 -4.12 15.69 -9.91
CA TRP A 247 -4.02 16.78 -8.94
C TRP A 247 -5.28 16.80 -8.10
N LEU A 248 -5.17 16.49 -6.80
CA LEU A 248 -6.31 16.31 -5.91
C LEU A 248 -6.29 17.36 -4.80
N ARG A 249 -7.46 17.92 -4.49
CA ARG A 249 -7.64 18.77 -3.30
C ARG A 249 -7.51 17.94 -2.04
N GLY A 250 -7.14 18.60 -0.93
CA GLY A 250 -6.98 17.95 0.36
C GLY A 250 -8.22 17.16 0.83
N GLU A 251 -9.42 17.66 0.52
CA GLU A 251 -10.69 16.99 0.83
C GLU A 251 -10.90 15.69 0.07
N GLN A 252 -10.42 15.64 -1.18
CA GLN A 252 -10.53 14.46 -2.02
C GLN A 252 -9.60 13.37 -1.49
N ILE A 253 -8.37 13.73 -1.12
CA ILE A 253 -7.43 12.81 -0.46
C ILE A 253 -7.98 12.36 0.90
N GLU A 254 -8.63 13.25 1.66
CA GLU A 254 -9.27 12.90 2.93
C GLU A 254 -10.44 11.93 2.75
N ALA A 255 -11.28 12.14 1.74
CA ALA A 255 -12.37 11.22 1.40
C ALA A 255 -11.82 9.83 1.03
N GLN A 256 -10.77 9.79 0.21
CA GLN A 256 -10.08 8.54 -0.15
C GLN A 256 -9.48 7.85 1.06
N TYR A 257 -8.82 8.60 1.95
CA TYR A 257 -8.26 8.07 3.19
C TYR A 257 -9.33 7.39 4.05
N ARG A 258 -10.50 8.03 4.21
CA ARG A 258 -11.61 7.44 4.97
C ARG A 258 -12.15 6.18 4.29
N PHE A 259 -12.26 6.19 2.96
CA PHE A 259 -12.76 5.06 2.17
C PHE A 259 -11.82 3.84 2.17
N LEU A 260 -10.51 4.06 2.16
CA LEU A 260 -9.53 2.97 2.11
C LEU A 260 -9.30 2.35 3.49
N TYR A 261 -9.22 3.16 4.54
CA TYR A 261 -8.79 2.69 5.86
C TYR A 261 -9.92 2.52 6.87
N ASN A 262 -11.19 2.68 6.45
CA ASN A 262 -12.35 2.74 7.34
C ASN A 262 -12.09 3.64 8.57
N ALA A 263 -11.29 4.67 8.36
CA ALA A 263 -11.00 5.64 9.38
C ALA A 263 -12.25 6.50 9.52
N GLY A 264 -12.97 6.37 10.63
CA GLY A 264 -13.96 7.38 11.03
C GLY A 264 -13.30 8.77 11.15
N ARG A 265 -13.99 9.75 11.75
CA ARG A 265 -13.36 11.05 12.07
C ARG A 265 -12.26 10.88 13.13
N ARG A 266 -11.08 10.36 12.74
CA ARG A 266 -9.97 10.05 13.64
C ARG A 266 -9.02 11.22 13.83
N LYS A 267 -8.98 12.18 12.90
CA LYS A 267 -8.17 13.38 12.99
C LYS A 267 -8.99 14.62 12.60
N PRO A 268 -8.87 15.74 13.33
CA PRO A 268 -9.37 17.02 12.87
C PRO A 268 -8.75 17.38 11.51
N ARG A 269 -9.53 18.05 10.64
CA ARG A 269 -9.11 18.41 9.28
C ARG A 269 -7.79 19.19 9.24
N TYR A 270 -7.55 20.11 10.19
CA TYR A 270 -6.30 20.86 10.24
C TYR A 270 -5.07 19.95 10.44
N GLN A 271 -5.20 18.87 11.23
CA GLN A 271 -4.12 17.89 11.41
C GLN A 271 -3.90 17.05 10.15
N PHE A 272 -4.97 16.78 9.39
CA PHE A 272 -4.87 16.09 8.10
C PHE A 272 -4.07 16.95 7.11
N LEU A 273 -4.45 18.21 6.96
CA LEU A 273 -3.75 19.18 6.10
C LEU A 273 -2.30 19.39 6.53
N LEU A 274 -2.02 19.47 7.83
CA LEU A 274 -0.64 19.56 8.33
C LEU A 274 0.20 18.35 7.91
N ASN A 275 -0.33 17.13 8.00
CA ASN A 275 0.41 15.95 7.55
C ASN A 275 0.61 15.96 6.03
N LEU A 276 -0.35 16.47 5.24
CA LEU A 276 -0.16 16.66 3.80
C LEU A 276 0.97 17.66 3.50
N MET A 277 1.09 18.74 4.29
CA MET A 277 2.20 19.69 4.16
C MET A 277 3.54 19.03 4.49
N GLU A 278 3.61 18.24 5.55
CA GLU A 278 4.81 17.47 5.89
C GLU A 278 5.19 16.46 4.79
N LEU A 279 4.20 15.87 4.10
CA LEU A 279 4.44 15.01 2.93
C LEU A 279 4.97 15.81 1.74
N THR A 280 4.51 17.05 1.54
CA THR A 280 5.05 17.95 0.51
C THR A 280 6.48 18.37 0.81
N GLU A 281 6.77 18.77 2.05
CA GLU A 281 8.13 19.13 2.50
C GLU A 281 9.12 17.97 2.35
N ALA A 282 8.65 16.74 2.59
CA ALA A 282 9.42 15.52 2.38
C ALA A 282 9.60 15.14 0.89
N ASN A 283 9.03 15.91 -0.05
CA ASN A 283 8.98 15.62 -1.49
C ASN A 283 8.31 14.28 -1.84
N ILE A 284 7.34 13.84 -1.02
CA ILE A 284 6.51 12.66 -1.29
C ILE A 284 5.30 13.06 -2.13
N LEU A 285 4.76 14.24 -1.86
CA LEU A 285 3.74 14.90 -2.67
C LEU A 285 4.30 16.23 -3.18
N GLU A 286 3.68 16.75 -4.22
CA GLU A 286 3.87 18.10 -4.73
C GLU A 286 2.63 18.91 -4.40
N ARG A 287 2.76 20.23 -4.28
CA ARG A 287 1.64 21.12 -3.99
C ARG A 287 1.59 22.25 -5.00
N LYS A 288 0.38 22.52 -5.50
CA LYS A 288 0.04 23.69 -6.31
C LYS A 288 -1.26 24.27 -5.76
N ASP A 289 -1.19 25.47 -5.20
CA ASP A 289 -2.33 26.15 -4.56
C ASP A 289 -2.99 25.31 -3.44
N ASP A 290 -4.25 24.88 -3.66
CA ASP A 290 -5.06 24.04 -2.77
C ASP A 290 -4.98 22.53 -3.10
N SER A 291 -4.21 22.20 -4.13
CA SER A 291 -4.17 20.88 -4.76
C SER A 291 -2.81 20.22 -4.60
N PHE A 292 -2.84 18.89 -4.60
CA PHE A 292 -1.70 18.02 -4.33
C PHE A 292 -1.49 17.06 -5.49
N GLY A 293 -0.25 16.96 -5.93
CA GLY A 293 0.23 16.05 -6.96
C GLY A 293 1.21 15.03 -6.41
N GLY A 294 1.54 14.02 -7.21
CA GLY A 294 2.49 12.98 -6.87
C GLY A 294 3.87 13.39 -7.33
N ASN A 295 4.89 13.06 -6.55
CA ASN A 295 6.26 13.20 -7.00
C ASN A 295 6.53 12.18 -8.12
N ARG A 296 7.02 12.67 -9.26
CA ARG A 296 7.24 11.84 -10.46
C ARG A 296 8.23 10.70 -10.24
N GLU A 297 9.25 10.89 -9.39
CA GLU A 297 10.26 9.87 -9.06
C GLU A 297 9.65 8.69 -8.29
N ILE A 298 8.56 8.92 -7.57
CA ILE A 298 7.81 7.88 -6.85
C ILE A 298 6.76 7.26 -7.78
N PHE A 299 6.05 8.09 -8.55
CA PHE A 299 4.95 7.62 -9.39
C PHE A 299 5.38 6.67 -10.51
N LEU A 300 6.44 7.00 -11.26
CA LEU A 300 6.85 6.20 -12.41
C LEU A 300 7.27 4.77 -12.03
N PRO A 301 8.09 4.54 -10.98
CA PRO A 301 8.36 3.18 -10.51
C PRO A 301 7.10 2.45 -10.03
N LEU A 302 6.18 3.14 -9.35
CA LEU A 302 4.92 2.53 -8.91
C LEU A 302 4.06 2.05 -10.09
N MET A 303 3.97 2.83 -11.18
CA MET A 303 3.26 2.41 -12.40
C MET A 303 3.85 1.14 -13.02
N ASN A 304 5.18 1.01 -13.03
CA ASN A 304 5.83 -0.19 -13.56
C ASN A 304 5.43 -1.45 -12.78
N VAL A 305 5.29 -1.33 -11.45
CA VAL A 305 4.81 -2.41 -10.59
C VAL A 305 3.31 -2.65 -10.76
N GLN A 306 2.51 -1.60 -10.97
CA GLN A 306 1.06 -1.69 -11.15
C GLN A 306 0.65 -2.60 -12.32
N SER A 307 1.40 -2.58 -13.43
CA SER A 307 1.17 -3.48 -14.57
C SER A 307 1.15 -4.96 -14.17
N ARG A 308 1.84 -5.32 -13.08
CA ARG A 308 1.84 -6.67 -12.49
C ARG A 308 0.74 -6.85 -11.44
N ILE A 309 0.37 -5.78 -10.73
CA ILE A 309 -0.65 -5.79 -9.67
C ILE A 309 -2.07 -5.93 -10.24
N LEU A 310 -2.38 -5.24 -11.34
CA LEU A 310 -3.71 -5.25 -11.97
C LEU A 310 -3.96 -6.45 -12.92
N ARG A 311 -2.93 -7.24 -13.22
CA ARG A 311 -3.05 -8.45 -14.09
C ARG A 311 -3.34 -9.75 -13.31
N MET A 312 -3.70 -9.67 -12.02
CA MET A 312 -4.01 -10.81 -11.13
C MET A 312 -5.41 -10.69 -10.49
#